data_AF-A0A0C3RNW6-F1
#
_entry.id   AF-A0A0C3RNW6-F1
#
_cell.length_a   1.000
_cell.length_b   1.000
_cell.length_c   1.000
_cell.angle_alpha   90.00
_cell.angle_beta   90.00
_cell.angle_gamma   90.00
#
_symmetry.space_group_name_H-M   'P 1'
#
loop_
_entity.id
_entity.type
_entity.pdbx_description
1 polymer ?
#
loop_
_entity_poly.entity_id
_entity_poly.type
_entity_poly.pdbx_seq_one_letter_code
_entity_poly.pdbx_strand_id
1 'polypeptide(L)'
;MLFFLAACAQIPGKAPVNARKPAEQADAGRSKLPSQDLTPPILFDFLLGETALQRGDQEIATRTYLKLAKTTRDPRVAQRATEIALHSRQAAPALEAARIWVELDPNSVPARQTTAALLVSADRLDEARPHLEKLLALEGGSTDEAFMQLNSLLVRNSNKNATFELVKQLAEPYPKLPEAHFAVSQAAWFANHFDIALAEMKQALALRPDWEMAAIYQGRILARTSNASAMEFYDDYLKTYPKANDTRITYARLLLVEKNYVKAREQFERLLAENPGNADVALAVGLLSMELREFDIAESNFKKALELDYRDPGMVRFYLGGIYEKTQRFDEAMEWYRSVAGGSQYIPAQIRYAVLLTKKGKTDEALKYLRQLPVTNNQQRAQLTIAEAQLLRETGAYQKAFQLLSNGLEKQPDHIDLLYDRALAAEKIGKTDIMEQDLRKLIQLKPDHAHAYNALGYGLAEHSSRLPEALELIEKAITLSPNDAYIMDSLGWVHYRMGNLNQGLSYLRQAFGMNPDPEIAAHLGEVLWVQGVKDEAKEIWQSSLKNNPGNETLINTMKKFMK
;
A
#
# COMPACT_ATOMS: atom_id res chain seq x y z
N MET A 1 4.65 34.91 10.40
CA MET A 1 4.37 35.51 11.72
C MET A 1 5.34 34.88 12.72
N LEU A 2 6.43 35.59 13.04
CA LEU A 2 7.30 35.27 14.17
C LEU A 2 6.60 35.74 15.44
N PHE A 3 6.68 34.96 16.52
CA PHE A 3 6.61 35.50 17.88
C PHE A 3 7.76 34.92 18.70
N PHE A 4 8.70 35.80 19.02
CA PHE A 4 9.67 35.65 20.10
C PHE A 4 8.95 35.82 21.44
N LEU A 5 9.30 35.00 22.42
CA LEU A 5 9.13 35.30 23.84
C LEU A 5 10.53 35.52 24.42
N ALA A 6 10.77 36.75 24.87
CA ALA A 6 11.85 37.08 25.77
C ALA A 6 11.23 37.58 27.08
N ALA A 7 11.64 36.99 28.21
CA ALA A 7 11.44 37.57 29.53
C ALA A 7 12.68 37.28 30.38
N CYS A 8 13.25 38.35 30.91
CA CYS A 8 14.47 38.43 31.69
C CYS A 8 14.31 37.81 33.09
N ALA A 9 15.38 37.21 33.61
CA ALA A 9 15.62 37.13 35.05
C ALA A 9 17.11 37.36 35.34
N GLN A 10 17.36 38.23 36.33
CA GLN A 10 18.63 38.87 36.66
C GLN A 10 19.66 37.92 37.30
N ILE A 11 20.93 38.15 36.99
CA ILE A 11 22.11 37.56 37.63
C ILE A 11 22.61 38.50 38.74
N PRO A 12 22.89 38.03 39.96
CA PRO A 12 23.67 38.80 40.93
C PRO A 12 25.18 38.46 40.87
N GLY A 13 26.00 39.51 40.84
CA GLY A 13 27.30 39.60 41.53
C GLY A 13 28.51 38.83 40.97
N LYS A 14 29.36 39.51 40.20
CA LYS A 14 30.75 39.11 39.93
C LYS A 14 31.67 39.45 41.12
N ALA A 15 32.52 38.50 41.52
CA ALA A 15 33.84 38.75 42.11
C ALA A 15 34.93 38.18 41.18
N PRO A 16 36.16 38.75 41.16
CA PRO A 16 37.04 38.69 40.00
C PRO A 16 37.88 37.41 39.97
N VAL A 17 37.85 36.68 38.85
CA VAL A 17 38.81 35.61 38.59
C VAL A 17 40.02 36.22 37.87
N ASN A 18 41.17 36.08 38.53
CA ASN A 18 42.49 36.46 38.04
C ASN A 18 42.72 36.07 36.58
N ALA A 19 43.13 37.04 35.78
CA ALA A 19 43.60 36.84 34.41
C ALA A 19 44.89 35.99 34.41
N ARG A 20 44.74 34.69 34.16
CA ARG A 20 45.83 33.91 33.57
C ARG A 20 45.92 34.30 32.10
N LYS A 21 47.08 34.83 31.71
CA LYS A 21 47.47 35.05 30.31
C LYS A 21 47.16 33.78 29.50
N PRO A 22 46.42 33.86 28.39
CA PRO A 22 46.34 32.75 27.46
C PRO A 22 47.74 32.49 26.90
N ALA A 23 48.24 31.28 27.15
CA ALA A 23 49.41 30.75 26.49
C ALA A 23 49.14 30.69 24.98
N GLU A 24 50.13 31.10 24.20
CA GLU A 24 50.21 30.85 22.77
C GLU A 24 50.03 29.35 22.49
N GLN A 25 48.90 28.97 21.91
CA GLN A 25 48.76 27.72 21.19
C GLN A 25 48.59 28.03 19.71
N ALA A 26 49.72 27.90 19.03
CA ALA A 26 49.96 27.48 17.65
C ALA A 26 48.83 27.70 16.62
N ASP A 27 49.14 28.66 15.76
CA ASP A 27 48.61 28.91 14.43
C ASP A 27 48.71 27.66 13.53
N ALA A 28 47.58 26.98 13.29
CA ALA A 28 47.48 25.95 12.26
C ALA A 28 46.11 26.04 11.57
N GLY A 29 46.10 26.54 10.34
CA GLY A 29 45.04 26.26 9.37
C GLY A 29 43.92 27.30 9.18
N ARG A 30 44.07 28.55 9.65
CA ARG A 30 43.15 29.61 9.20
C ARG A 30 43.52 30.03 7.79
N SER A 31 42.61 29.82 6.83
CA SER A 31 42.63 30.50 5.53
C SER A 31 43.02 31.96 5.75
N LYS A 32 44.03 32.46 5.04
CA LYS A 32 44.48 33.85 5.12
C LYS A 32 43.33 34.73 4.61
N LEU A 33 42.44 35.13 5.52
CA LEU A 33 41.33 36.02 5.20
C LEU A 33 41.91 37.34 4.68
N PRO A 34 41.39 37.88 3.57
CA PRO A 34 41.91 39.13 3.04
C PRO A 34 41.60 40.28 4.00
N SER A 35 42.60 41.12 4.26
CA SER A 35 42.38 42.38 4.98
C SER A 35 41.84 43.40 3.98
N GLN A 36 40.52 43.50 3.88
CA GLN A 36 39.83 44.45 3.00
C GLN A 36 39.35 45.66 3.78
N ASP A 37 39.69 46.85 3.29
CA ASP A 37 39.16 48.10 3.83
C ASP A 37 37.66 48.22 3.51
N LEU A 38 36.85 48.54 4.52
CA LEU A 38 35.43 48.78 4.37
C LEU A 38 35.18 50.17 3.76
N THR A 39 35.47 50.29 2.46
CA THR A 39 35.27 51.55 1.73
C THR A 39 33.79 51.91 1.67
N PRO A 40 33.44 53.21 1.52
CA PRO A 40 32.04 53.63 1.42
C PRO A 40 31.22 52.89 0.34
N PRO A 41 31.77 52.56 -0.85
CA PRO A 41 31.06 51.72 -1.82
C PRO A 41 30.78 50.29 -1.35
N ILE A 42 31.73 49.64 -0.66
CA ILE A 42 31.56 48.27 -0.14
C ILE A 42 30.51 48.28 0.97
N LEU A 43 30.55 49.25 1.88
CA LEU A 43 29.54 49.41 2.93
C LEU A 43 28.15 49.64 2.33
N PHE A 44 28.06 50.49 1.32
CA PHE A 44 26.80 50.72 0.60
C PHE A 44 26.25 49.43 -0.01
N ASP A 45 27.08 48.65 -0.70
CA ASP A 45 26.64 47.38 -1.31
C ASP A 45 26.20 46.35 -0.24
N PHE A 46 26.87 46.25 0.91
CA PHE A 46 26.40 45.38 2.01
C PHE A 46 25.02 45.81 2.54
N LEU A 47 24.83 47.10 2.78
CA LEU A 47 23.55 47.64 3.25
C LEU A 47 22.44 47.46 2.21
N LEU A 48 22.74 47.66 0.93
CA LEU A 48 21.80 47.44 -0.17
C LEU A 48 21.38 45.97 -0.24
N GLY A 49 22.34 45.04 -0.19
CA GLY A 49 22.08 43.60 -0.22
C GLY A 49 21.22 43.14 0.94
N GLU A 50 21.55 43.53 2.18
CA GLU A 50 20.77 43.16 3.37
C GLU A 50 19.37 43.81 3.39
N THR A 51 19.25 45.08 2.97
CA THR A 51 17.94 45.74 2.88
C THR A 51 17.06 45.07 1.83
N ALA A 52 17.64 44.67 0.69
CA ALA A 52 16.93 43.93 -0.34
C ALA A 52 16.42 42.57 0.17
N LEU A 53 17.26 41.81 0.91
CA LEU A 53 16.84 40.56 1.56
C LEU A 53 15.68 40.77 2.53
N GLN A 54 15.76 41.79 3.39
CA GLN A 54 14.69 42.11 4.35
C GLN A 54 13.37 42.48 3.67
N ARG A 55 13.44 43.09 2.49
CA ARG A 55 12.27 43.48 1.68
C ARG A 55 11.77 42.37 0.76
N GLY A 56 12.44 41.21 0.74
CA GLY A 56 12.10 40.10 -0.16
C GLY A 56 12.55 40.29 -1.61
N ASP A 57 13.38 41.30 -1.89
CA ASP A 57 13.93 41.55 -3.22
C ASP A 57 15.17 40.66 -3.46
N GLN A 58 14.89 39.42 -3.85
CA GLN A 58 15.87 38.37 -4.05
C GLN A 58 16.82 38.64 -5.24
N GLU A 59 16.35 39.35 -6.27
CA GLU A 59 17.15 39.67 -7.45
C GLU A 59 18.22 40.72 -7.13
N ILE A 60 17.82 41.83 -6.49
CA ILE A 60 18.76 42.87 -6.06
C ILE A 60 19.74 42.31 -5.03
N ALA A 61 19.26 41.51 -4.06
CA ALA A 61 20.12 40.88 -3.07
C ALA A 61 21.17 39.98 -3.73
N THR A 62 20.75 39.08 -4.63
CA THR A 62 21.65 38.13 -5.32
C THR A 62 22.71 38.86 -6.14
N ARG A 63 22.31 39.84 -6.97
CA ARG A 63 23.23 40.61 -7.81
C ARG A 63 24.23 41.41 -6.98
N THR A 64 23.76 42.05 -5.90
CA THR A 64 24.60 42.86 -5.02
C THR A 64 25.61 42.00 -4.26
N TYR A 65 25.20 40.86 -3.72
CA TYR A 65 26.10 39.96 -3.02
C TYR A 65 27.09 39.26 -3.95
N LEU A 66 26.70 38.92 -5.18
CA LEU A 66 27.64 38.42 -6.18
C LEU A 66 28.70 39.48 -6.55
N LYS A 67 28.31 40.75 -6.68
CA LYS A 67 29.24 41.88 -6.86
C LYS A 67 30.21 41.98 -5.68
N LEU A 68 29.68 41.95 -4.44
CA LEU A 68 30.49 41.97 -3.22
C LEU A 68 31.49 40.80 -3.17
N ALA A 69 31.09 39.58 -3.55
CA ALA A 69 31.99 38.43 -3.61
C ALA A 69 33.15 38.67 -4.60
N LYS A 70 32.87 39.24 -5.77
CA LYS A 70 33.88 39.58 -6.78
C LYS A 70 34.84 40.68 -6.31
N THR A 71 34.32 41.73 -5.67
CA THR A 71 35.10 42.90 -5.25
C THR A 71 35.92 42.63 -4.00
N THR A 72 35.31 42.05 -2.96
CA THR A 72 35.98 41.82 -1.67
C THR A 72 36.95 40.65 -1.71
N ARG A 73 36.71 39.66 -2.59
CA ARG A 73 37.48 38.43 -2.65
C ARG A 73 37.56 37.73 -1.27
N ASP A 74 36.55 37.92 -0.42
CA ASP A 74 36.45 37.28 0.90
C ASP A 74 35.60 35.99 0.79
N PRO A 75 36.11 34.82 1.19
CA PRO A 75 35.39 33.55 1.08
C PRO A 75 34.07 33.52 1.85
N ARG A 76 33.92 34.30 2.94
CA ARG A 76 32.66 34.40 3.71
C ARG A 76 31.59 35.15 2.92
N VAL A 77 31.99 36.16 2.17
CA VAL A 77 31.09 36.94 1.30
C VAL A 77 30.70 36.11 0.10
N ALA A 78 31.63 35.34 -0.47
CA ALA A 78 31.34 34.39 -1.55
C ALA A 78 30.37 33.29 -1.09
N GLN A 79 30.58 32.70 0.09
CA GLN A 79 29.64 31.76 0.71
C GLN A 79 28.24 32.37 0.85
N ARG A 80 28.14 33.57 1.45
CA ARG A 80 26.86 34.26 1.64
C ARG A 80 26.16 34.53 0.31
N ALA A 81 26.91 34.94 -0.72
CA ALA A 81 26.39 35.15 -2.07
C ALA A 81 25.84 33.85 -2.68
N THR A 82 26.53 32.72 -2.50
CA THR A 82 26.07 31.40 -2.92
C THR A 82 24.76 31.02 -2.23
N GLU A 83 24.68 31.15 -0.90
CA GLU A 83 23.48 30.83 -0.11
C GLU A 83 22.28 31.66 -0.55
N ILE A 84 22.46 32.97 -0.72
CA ILE A 84 21.40 33.88 -1.18
C ILE A 84 20.90 33.48 -2.57
N ALA A 85 21.82 33.20 -3.50
CA ALA A 85 21.45 32.81 -4.85
C ALA A 85 20.72 31.45 -4.89
N LEU A 86 21.14 30.48 -4.07
CA LEU A 86 20.47 29.19 -3.91
C LEU A 86 19.06 29.34 -3.36
N HIS A 87 18.89 30.12 -2.28
CA HIS A 87 17.57 30.42 -1.70
C HIS A 87 16.64 31.13 -2.69
N SER A 88 17.22 31.98 -3.54
CA SER A 88 16.53 32.71 -4.60
C SER A 88 16.26 31.85 -5.84
N ARG A 89 16.67 30.56 -5.84
CA ARG A 89 16.56 29.62 -6.96
C ARG A 89 17.23 30.11 -8.25
N GLN A 90 18.28 30.93 -8.13
CA GLN A 90 19.03 31.46 -9.26
C GLN A 90 20.29 30.63 -9.48
N ALA A 91 20.19 29.59 -10.30
CA ALA A 91 21.25 28.59 -10.49
C ALA A 91 22.56 29.17 -11.04
N ALA A 92 22.50 30.08 -12.03
CA ALA A 92 23.69 30.67 -12.64
C ALA A 92 24.46 31.59 -11.68
N PRO A 93 23.84 32.56 -10.98
CA PRO A 93 24.50 33.33 -9.93
C PRO A 93 25.02 32.47 -8.78
N ALA A 94 24.29 31.42 -8.39
CA ALA A 94 24.73 30.50 -7.34
C ALA A 94 26.01 29.78 -7.74
N LEU A 95 26.09 29.26 -8.97
CA LEU A 95 27.27 28.59 -9.49
C LEU A 95 28.45 29.54 -9.62
N GLU A 96 28.21 30.77 -10.06
CA GLU A 96 29.27 31.78 -10.17
C GLU A 96 29.84 32.16 -8.79
N ALA A 97 28.97 32.45 -7.81
CA ALA A 97 29.39 32.71 -6.44
C ALA A 97 30.13 31.51 -5.82
N ALA A 98 29.64 30.28 -6.05
CA ALA A 98 30.26 29.07 -5.52
C ALA A 98 31.65 28.82 -6.13
N ARG A 99 31.86 29.14 -7.41
CA ARG A 99 33.18 29.10 -8.06
C ARG A 99 34.15 30.07 -7.43
N ILE A 100 33.71 31.31 -7.16
CA ILE A 100 34.51 32.31 -6.44
C ILE A 100 34.85 31.78 -5.04
N TRP A 101 33.88 31.16 -4.36
CA TRP A 101 34.11 30.59 -3.03
C TRP A 101 35.18 29.49 -3.06
N VAL A 102 35.12 28.55 -4.00
CA VAL A 102 36.15 27.50 -4.18
C VAL A 102 37.51 28.09 -4.55
N GLU A 103 37.55 29.15 -5.36
CA GLU A 103 38.80 29.83 -5.72
C GLU A 103 39.49 30.47 -4.51
N LEU A 104 38.70 31.10 -3.64
CA LEU A 104 39.18 31.80 -2.45
C LEU A 104 39.48 30.87 -1.27
N ASP A 105 38.75 29.75 -1.17
CA ASP A 105 38.98 28.71 -0.19
C ASP A 105 38.99 27.32 -0.84
N PRO A 106 40.11 26.91 -1.47
CA PRO A 106 40.21 25.65 -2.19
C PRO A 106 40.04 24.40 -1.32
N ASN A 107 40.13 24.50 0.00
CA ASN A 107 39.96 23.36 0.90
C ASN A 107 38.58 23.34 1.58
N SER A 108 37.70 24.31 1.28
CA SER A 108 36.33 24.31 1.77
C SER A 108 35.52 23.16 1.18
N VAL A 109 35.22 22.16 2.01
CA VAL A 109 34.31 21.05 1.67
C VAL A 109 32.92 21.59 1.29
N PRO A 110 32.27 22.49 2.06
CA PRO A 110 30.97 23.06 1.67
C PRO A 110 30.98 23.78 0.32
N ALA A 111 32.05 24.52 -0.01
CA ALA A 111 32.18 25.21 -1.30
C ALA A 111 32.22 24.23 -2.47
N ARG A 112 33.03 23.17 -2.33
CA ARG A 112 33.17 22.13 -3.36
C ARG A 112 31.91 21.29 -3.50
N GLN A 113 31.28 20.88 -2.40
CA GLN A 113 30.01 20.14 -2.42
C GLN A 113 28.93 20.95 -3.15
N THR A 114 28.82 22.24 -2.83
CA THR A 114 27.83 23.13 -3.46
C THR A 114 28.09 23.32 -4.94
N THR A 115 29.35 23.57 -5.33
CA THR A 115 29.75 23.73 -6.72
C THR A 115 29.49 22.45 -7.52
N ALA A 116 29.89 21.30 -6.98
CA ALA A 116 29.68 20.02 -7.61
C ALA A 116 28.18 19.70 -7.77
N ALA A 117 27.36 19.95 -6.76
CA ALA A 117 25.92 19.73 -6.83
C ALA A 117 25.25 20.60 -7.89
N LEU A 118 25.63 21.88 -7.99
CA LEU A 118 25.14 22.79 -9.02
C LEU A 118 25.55 22.32 -10.43
N LEU A 119 26.79 21.88 -10.60
CA LEU A 119 27.29 21.36 -11.89
C LEU A 119 26.60 20.05 -12.29
N VAL A 120 26.43 19.11 -11.36
CA VAL A 120 25.68 17.86 -11.59
C VAL A 120 24.23 18.15 -11.97
N SER A 121 23.57 19.09 -11.28
CA SER A 121 22.19 19.48 -11.60
C SER A 121 22.07 20.15 -12.98
N ALA A 122 23.15 20.79 -13.45
CA ALA A 122 23.23 21.43 -14.75
C ALA A 122 23.75 20.49 -15.87
N ASP A 123 23.89 19.19 -15.59
CA ASP A 123 24.44 18.17 -16.50
C ASP A 123 25.88 18.45 -16.99
N ARG A 124 26.65 19.21 -16.20
CA ARG A 124 28.05 19.59 -16.50
C ARG A 124 29.02 18.69 -15.75
N LEU A 125 28.96 17.39 -16.04
CA LEU A 125 29.67 16.35 -15.29
C LEU A 125 31.20 16.45 -15.40
N ASP A 126 31.72 16.82 -16.57
CA ASP A 126 33.17 17.02 -16.78
C ASP A 126 33.74 18.12 -15.87
N GLU A 127 32.98 19.20 -15.69
CA GLU A 127 33.36 20.29 -14.78
C GLU A 127 33.16 19.91 -13.31
N ALA A 128 32.18 19.05 -13.01
CA ALA A 128 31.95 18.56 -11.65
C ALA A 128 33.08 17.63 -11.18
N ARG A 129 33.61 16.79 -12.07
CA ARG A 129 34.62 15.75 -11.78
C ARG A 129 35.78 16.23 -10.89
N PRO A 130 36.55 17.28 -11.22
CA PRO A 130 37.68 17.70 -10.39
C PRO A 130 37.26 18.17 -8.98
N HIS A 131 36.03 18.68 -8.81
CA HIS A 131 35.50 18.99 -7.48
C HIS A 131 35.21 17.72 -6.69
N LEU A 132 34.63 16.70 -7.33
CA LEU A 132 34.31 15.41 -6.72
C LEU A 132 35.58 14.62 -6.36
N GLU A 133 36.57 14.57 -7.24
CA GLU A 133 37.88 13.95 -6.96
C GLU A 133 38.56 14.61 -5.76
N LYS A 134 38.53 15.95 -5.70
CA LYS A 134 39.10 16.67 -4.56
C LYS A 134 38.32 16.45 -3.27
N LEU A 135 36.99 16.33 -3.34
CA LEU A 135 36.16 15.98 -2.18
C LEU A 135 36.49 14.59 -1.64
N LEU A 136 36.75 13.61 -2.51
CA LEU A 136 37.20 12.27 -2.11
C LEU A 136 38.59 12.27 -1.46
N ALA A 137 39.46 13.21 -1.88
CA ALA A 137 40.84 13.31 -1.43
C ALA A 137 41.08 14.28 -0.25
N LEU A 138 40.10 15.10 0.14
CA LEU A 138 40.24 16.05 1.25
C LEU A 138 40.06 15.33 2.59
N GLU A 139 41.07 15.41 3.46
CA GLU A 139 41.02 14.90 4.83
C GLU A 139 40.04 15.72 5.67
N GLY A 140 38.99 15.06 6.19
CA GLY A 140 37.97 15.70 7.03
C GLY A 140 36.66 14.91 7.18
N GLY A 141 36.41 13.96 6.26
CA GLY A 141 35.43 12.87 6.40
C GLY A 141 36.04 11.57 5.91
N SER A 142 35.54 10.42 6.33
CA SER A 142 36.05 9.14 5.85
C SER A 142 35.59 8.91 4.40
N THR A 143 36.48 8.38 3.54
CA THR A 143 36.26 8.26 2.09
C THR A 143 35.01 7.43 1.74
N ASP A 144 34.61 6.51 2.63
CA ASP A 144 33.34 5.77 2.60
C ASP A 144 32.11 6.69 2.63
N GLU A 145 32.03 7.62 3.58
CA GLU A 145 30.92 8.59 3.68
C GLU A 145 30.81 9.44 2.41
N ALA A 146 31.96 9.82 1.85
CA ALA A 146 32.02 10.61 0.63
C ALA A 146 31.39 9.86 -0.56
N PHE A 147 31.68 8.57 -0.75
CA PHE A 147 31.02 7.77 -1.81
C PHE A 147 29.50 7.63 -1.60
N MET A 148 29.05 7.49 -0.35
CA MET A 148 27.61 7.43 -0.07
C MET A 148 26.90 8.76 -0.37
N GLN A 149 27.53 9.89 -0.04
CA GLN A 149 27.03 11.22 -0.40
C GLN A 149 27.02 11.43 -1.92
N LEU A 150 28.10 11.04 -2.62
CA LEU A 150 28.20 11.11 -4.08
C LEU A 150 27.07 10.35 -4.75
N ASN A 151 26.78 9.12 -4.31
CA ASN A 151 25.69 8.32 -4.84
C ASN A 151 24.35 9.07 -4.71
N SER A 152 24.06 9.65 -3.54
CA SER A 152 22.82 10.40 -3.32
C SER A 152 22.65 11.63 -4.24
N LEU A 153 23.77 12.27 -4.61
CA LEU A 153 23.79 13.43 -5.49
C LEU A 153 23.60 13.01 -6.96
N LEU A 154 24.35 12.01 -7.39
CA LEU A 154 24.46 11.59 -8.78
C LEU A 154 23.23 10.81 -9.27
N VAL A 155 22.55 10.08 -8.39
CA VAL A 155 21.28 9.39 -8.72
C VAL A 155 20.22 10.34 -9.26
N ARG A 156 20.27 11.64 -8.90
CA ARG A 156 19.30 12.66 -9.32
C ARG A 156 19.58 13.26 -10.70
N ASN A 157 20.78 13.09 -11.25
CA ASN A 157 21.12 13.61 -12.58
C ASN A 157 20.31 12.90 -13.68
N SER A 158 19.93 13.63 -14.74
CA SER A 158 19.12 13.10 -15.83
C SER A 158 19.88 12.12 -16.75
N ASN A 159 21.18 12.35 -16.95
CA ASN A 159 22.04 11.58 -17.83
C ASN A 159 22.68 10.39 -17.09
N LYS A 160 21.95 9.27 -17.06
CA LYS A 160 22.34 8.07 -16.30
C LYS A 160 23.63 7.43 -16.79
N ASN A 161 23.86 7.37 -18.09
CA ASN A 161 25.07 6.76 -18.67
C ASN A 161 26.31 7.61 -18.39
N ALA A 162 26.24 8.93 -18.57
CA ALA A 162 27.38 9.80 -18.24
C ALA A 162 27.66 9.80 -16.72
N THR A 163 26.62 9.72 -15.90
CA THR A 163 26.75 9.54 -14.46
C THR A 163 27.47 8.23 -14.10
N PHE A 164 27.12 7.12 -14.75
CA PHE A 164 27.79 5.84 -14.56
C PHE A 164 29.28 5.90 -14.89
N GLU A 165 29.65 6.46 -16.05
CA GLU A 165 31.06 6.60 -16.42
C GLU A 165 31.84 7.50 -15.45
N LEU A 166 31.23 8.60 -14.98
CA LEU A 166 31.84 9.46 -13.97
C LEU A 166 32.07 8.70 -12.64
N VAL A 167 31.06 8.00 -12.12
CA VAL A 167 31.20 7.26 -10.86
C VAL A 167 32.26 6.17 -10.98
N LYS A 168 32.31 5.46 -12.11
CA LYS A 168 33.32 4.45 -12.40
C LYS A 168 34.74 5.02 -12.39
N GLN A 169 34.95 6.19 -13.00
CA GLN A 169 36.25 6.89 -12.98
C GLN A 169 36.64 7.36 -11.57
N LEU A 170 35.67 7.86 -10.79
CA LEU A 170 35.91 8.28 -9.40
C LEU A 170 36.26 7.10 -8.49
N ALA A 171 35.71 5.91 -8.77
CA ALA A 171 35.94 4.70 -7.99
C ALA A 171 37.26 3.98 -8.32
N GLU A 172 37.83 4.19 -9.51
CA GLU A 172 39.05 3.50 -10.00
C GLU A 172 40.24 3.53 -9.02
N PRO A 173 40.54 4.66 -8.32
CA PRO A 173 41.63 4.70 -7.34
C PRO A 173 41.35 3.92 -6.04
N TYR A 174 40.12 3.44 -5.82
CA TYR A 174 39.65 2.86 -4.56
C TYR A 174 39.16 1.41 -4.69
N PRO A 175 39.91 0.48 -5.31
CA PRO A 175 39.44 -0.89 -5.62
C PRO A 175 39.25 -1.80 -4.40
N LYS A 176 39.61 -1.33 -3.20
CA LYS A 176 39.42 -2.08 -1.94
C LYS A 176 38.33 -1.48 -1.06
N LEU A 177 37.66 -0.43 -1.52
CA LEU A 177 36.61 0.26 -0.77
C LEU A 177 35.23 -0.28 -1.19
N PRO A 178 34.47 -0.95 -0.29
CA PRO A 178 33.16 -1.49 -0.63
C PRO A 178 32.18 -0.41 -1.09
N GLU A 179 32.23 0.81 -0.54
CA GLU A 179 31.38 1.93 -0.90
C GLU A 179 31.61 2.42 -2.34
N ALA A 180 32.85 2.31 -2.85
CA ALA A 180 33.16 2.64 -4.24
C ALA A 180 32.45 1.66 -5.18
N HIS A 181 32.59 0.35 -4.94
CA HIS A 181 31.88 -0.69 -5.69
C HIS A 181 30.35 -0.55 -5.58
N PHE A 182 29.83 -0.25 -4.39
CA PHE A 182 28.40 0.01 -4.19
C PHE A 182 27.92 1.20 -5.03
N ALA A 183 28.67 2.31 -5.05
CA ALA A 183 28.33 3.48 -5.85
C ALA A 183 28.33 3.18 -7.35
N VAL A 184 29.34 2.46 -7.86
CA VAL A 184 29.37 2.02 -9.27
C VAL A 184 28.19 1.12 -9.58
N SER A 185 27.85 0.18 -8.69
CA SER A 185 26.70 -0.70 -8.86
C SER A 185 25.38 0.06 -8.98
N GLN A 186 25.15 1.04 -8.10
CA GLN A 186 23.94 1.88 -8.14
C GLN A 186 23.88 2.70 -9.42
N ALA A 187 24.98 3.34 -9.82
CA ALA A 187 25.04 4.12 -11.05
C ALA A 187 24.79 3.24 -12.29
N ALA A 188 25.38 2.05 -12.34
CA ALA A 188 25.14 1.05 -13.38
C ALA A 188 23.68 0.61 -13.43
N TRP A 189 23.04 0.40 -12.28
CA TRP A 189 21.61 0.06 -12.20
C TRP A 189 20.73 1.13 -12.86
N PHE A 190 20.92 2.40 -12.50
CA PHE A 190 20.15 3.50 -13.09
C PHE A 190 20.46 3.71 -14.58
N ALA A 191 21.66 3.34 -15.04
CA ALA A 191 22.05 3.31 -16.45
C ALA A 191 21.56 2.06 -17.20
N ASN A 192 20.82 1.15 -16.54
CA ASN A 192 20.38 -0.13 -17.08
C ASN A 192 21.51 -1.14 -17.43
N HIS A 193 22.70 -0.96 -16.86
CA HIS A 193 23.82 -1.90 -16.98
C HIS A 193 23.77 -2.95 -15.86
N PHE A 194 22.76 -3.82 -15.90
CA PHE A 194 22.45 -4.75 -14.80
C PHE A 194 23.55 -5.78 -14.50
N ASP A 195 24.26 -6.25 -15.52
CA ASP A 195 25.35 -7.21 -15.34
C ASP A 195 26.51 -6.59 -14.56
N ILE A 196 26.85 -5.34 -14.88
CA ILE A 196 27.86 -4.56 -14.17
C ILE A 196 27.36 -4.25 -12.76
N ALA A 197 26.10 -3.83 -12.62
CA ALA A 197 25.51 -3.55 -11.31
C ALA A 197 25.63 -4.76 -10.37
N LEU A 198 25.33 -5.95 -10.87
CA LEU A 198 25.44 -7.19 -10.10
C LEU A 198 26.90 -7.54 -9.77
N ALA A 199 27.81 -7.42 -10.73
CA ALA A 199 29.23 -7.74 -10.53
C ALA A 199 29.86 -6.83 -9.46
N GLU A 200 29.60 -5.53 -9.53
CA GLU A 200 30.10 -4.54 -8.57
C GLU A 200 29.49 -4.73 -7.18
N MET A 201 28.20 -5.05 -7.08
CA MET A 201 27.56 -5.34 -5.79
C MET A 201 28.15 -6.60 -5.13
N LYS A 202 28.49 -7.62 -5.93
CA LYS A 202 29.19 -8.81 -5.43
C LYS A 202 30.58 -8.46 -4.89
N GLN A 203 31.31 -7.55 -5.53
CA GLN A 203 32.60 -7.08 -5.01
C GLN A 203 32.43 -6.28 -3.71
N ALA A 204 31.41 -5.42 -3.63
CA ALA A 204 31.10 -4.69 -2.40
C ALA A 204 30.84 -5.64 -1.22
N LEU A 205 30.06 -6.71 -1.43
CA LEU A 205 29.83 -7.74 -0.41
C LEU A 205 31.03 -8.65 -0.16
N ALA A 206 31.92 -8.86 -1.14
CA ALA A 206 33.15 -9.61 -0.90
C ALA A 206 34.10 -8.83 0.05
N LEU A 207 34.12 -7.50 -0.06
CA LEU A 207 34.93 -6.61 0.78
C LEU A 207 34.29 -6.33 2.15
N ARG A 208 32.95 -6.21 2.21
CA ARG A 208 32.18 -6.09 3.46
C ARG A 208 30.98 -7.04 3.45
N PRO A 209 31.17 -8.30 3.88
CA PRO A 209 30.14 -9.33 3.78
C PRO A 209 28.89 -9.13 4.65
N ASP A 210 29.00 -8.44 5.78
CA ASP A 210 27.92 -8.15 6.73
C ASP A 210 27.10 -6.90 6.37
N TRP A 211 27.32 -6.33 5.18
CA TRP A 211 26.65 -5.09 4.77
C TRP A 211 25.23 -5.33 4.24
N GLU A 212 24.25 -5.25 5.14
CA GLU A 212 22.83 -5.47 4.81
C GLU A 212 22.32 -4.65 3.64
N MET A 213 22.71 -3.37 3.57
CA MET A 213 22.30 -2.49 2.48
C MET A 213 22.74 -3.06 1.13
N ALA A 214 24.00 -3.48 1.00
CA ALA A 214 24.50 -4.09 -0.23
C ALA A 214 23.79 -5.40 -0.57
N ALA A 215 23.48 -6.24 0.42
CA ALA A 215 22.69 -7.45 0.22
C ALA A 215 21.27 -7.16 -0.30
N ILE A 216 20.56 -6.19 0.30
CA ILE A 216 19.24 -5.75 -0.16
C ILE A 216 19.29 -5.29 -1.62
N TYR A 217 20.29 -4.49 -1.99
CA TYR A 217 20.39 -4.03 -3.37
C TYR A 217 20.80 -5.15 -4.34
N GLN A 218 21.67 -6.08 -3.94
CA GLN A 218 22.01 -7.25 -4.75
C GLN A 218 20.76 -8.10 -5.07
N GLY A 219 19.97 -8.41 -4.05
CA GLY A 219 18.74 -9.18 -4.25
C GLY A 219 17.71 -8.45 -5.10
N ARG A 220 17.59 -7.12 -5.00
CA ARG A 220 16.77 -6.31 -5.94
C ARG A 220 17.26 -6.40 -7.37
N ILE A 221 18.58 -6.39 -7.59
CA ILE A 221 19.17 -6.56 -8.92
C ILE A 221 18.81 -7.94 -9.49
N LEU A 222 18.94 -9.00 -8.68
CA LEU A 222 18.58 -10.37 -9.06
C LEU A 222 17.09 -10.53 -9.37
N ALA A 223 16.22 -9.87 -8.60
CA ALA A 223 14.76 -9.94 -8.75
C ALA A 223 14.28 -9.42 -10.12
N ARG A 224 15.07 -8.56 -10.79
CA ARG A 224 14.77 -8.11 -12.15
C ARG A 224 14.76 -9.26 -13.15
N THR A 225 15.66 -10.24 -12.96
CA THR A 225 15.76 -11.41 -13.83
C THR A 225 14.85 -12.52 -13.35
N SER A 226 14.86 -12.80 -12.05
CA SER A 226 14.04 -13.83 -11.44
C SER A 226 13.90 -13.60 -9.94
N ASN A 227 12.65 -13.54 -9.47
CA ASN A 227 12.36 -13.51 -8.03
C ASN A 227 12.92 -14.75 -7.33
N ALA A 228 13.01 -15.91 -8.02
CA ALA A 228 13.61 -17.11 -7.46
C ALA A 228 15.11 -16.91 -7.12
N SER A 229 15.88 -16.28 -8.01
CA SER A 229 17.30 -16.00 -7.78
C SER A 229 17.52 -15.02 -6.63
N ALA A 230 16.65 -14.01 -6.49
CA ALA A 230 16.69 -13.10 -5.36
C ALA A 230 16.36 -13.81 -4.03
N MET A 231 15.34 -14.67 -4.04
CA MET A 231 14.96 -15.45 -2.87
C MET A 231 16.04 -16.44 -2.43
N GLU A 232 16.70 -17.12 -3.37
CA GLU A 232 17.84 -18.01 -3.11
C GLU A 232 19.01 -17.22 -2.48
N PHE A 233 19.37 -16.08 -3.08
CA PHE A 233 20.41 -15.22 -2.55
C PHE A 233 20.11 -14.73 -1.12
N TYR A 234 18.89 -14.26 -0.85
CA TYR A 234 18.54 -13.80 0.50
C TYR A 234 18.54 -14.94 1.52
N ASP A 235 18.05 -16.13 1.15
CA ASP A 235 18.07 -17.31 2.01
C ASP A 235 19.52 -17.67 2.41
N ASP A 236 20.43 -17.74 1.43
CA ASP A 236 21.83 -18.05 1.68
C ASP A 236 22.56 -16.96 2.47
N TYR A 237 22.26 -15.68 2.18
CA TYR A 237 22.78 -14.56 2.94
C TYR A 237 22.36 -14.65 4.41
N LEU A 238 21.09 -14.94 4.69
CA LEU A 238 20.54 -15.02 6.05
C LEU A 238 20.95 -16.27 6.82
N LYS A 239 21.43 -17.34 6.15
CA LYS A 239 22.10 -18.48 6.81
C LYS A 239 23.45 -18.06 7.39
N THR A 240 24.17 -17.18 6.68
CA THR A 240 25.50 -16.69 7.10
C THR A 240 25.40 -15.51 8.05
N TYR A 241 24.46 -14.60 7.81
CA TYR A 241 24.21 -13.38 8.59
C TYR A 241 22.80 -13.42 9.22
N PRO A 242 22.58 -14.27 10.23
CA PRO A 242 21.24 -14.43 10.81
C PRO A 242 20.72 -13.18 11.54
N LYS A 243 21.57 -12.20 11.86
CA LYS A 243 21.14 -10.94 12.50
C LYS A 243 20.79 -9.83 11.49
N ALA A 244 20.84 -10.12 10.18
CA ALA A 244 20.57 -9.14 9.13
C ALA A 244 19.05 -8.91 8.96
N ASN A 245 18.47 -8.11 9.86
CA ASN A 245 17.01 -7.97 10.00
C ASN A 245 16.38 -7.13 8.89
N ASP A 246 17.06 -6.12 8.36
CA ASP A 246 16.54 -5.33 7.23
C ASP A 246 16.49 -6.19 5.96
N THR A 247 17.50 -7.05 5.79
CA THR A 247 17.52 -8.05 4.72
C THR A 247 16.42 -9.08 4.91
N ARG A 248 16.20 -9.56 6.15
CA ARG A 248 15.13 -10.50 6.50
C ARG A 248 13.74 -9.95 6.19
N ILE A 249 13.47 -8.69 6.53
CA ILE A 249 12.21 -8.02 6.21
C ILE A 249 12.02 -7.94 4.70
N THR A 250 13.08 -7.58 3.96
CA THR A 250 13.02 -7.50 2.49
C THR A 250 12.73 -8.86 1.87
N TYR A 251 13.39 -9.91 2.36
CA TYR A 251 13.16 -11.28 1.92
C TYR A 251 11.72 -11.75 2.20
N ALA A 252 11.23 -11.52 3.43
CA ALA A 252 9.87 -11.87 3.83
C ALA A 252 8.83 -11.18 2.93
N ARG A 253 9.01 -9.90 2.60
CA ARG A 253 8.12 -9.17 1.67
C ARG A 253 8.12 -9.76 0.26
N LEU A 254 9.28 -10.17 -0.25
CA LEU A 254 9.36 -10.84 -1.55
C LEU A 254 8.62 -12.18 -1.53
N LEU A 255 8.77 -12.96 -0.45
CA LEU A 255 8.04 -14.21 -0.25
C LEU A 255 6.52 -14.01 -0.22
N LEU A 256 6.03 -12.90 0.35
CA LEU A 256 4.60 -12.55 0.34
C LEU A 256 4.07 -12.27 -1.08
N VAL A 257 4.85 -11.55 -1.90
CA VAL A 257 4.49 -11.27 -3.31
C VAL A 257 4.37 -12.57 -4.09
N GLU A 258 5.31 -13.50 -3.88
CA GLU A 258 5.30 -14.84 -4.48
C GLU A 258 4.33 -15.82 -3.79
N LYS A 259 3.52 -15.34 -2.84
CA LYS A 259 2.54 -16.12 -2.07
C LYS A 259 3.14 -17.33 -1.33
N ASN A 260 4.44 -17.29 -1.03
CA ASN A 260 5.11 -18.30 -0.22
C ASN A 260 4.93 -17.98 1.27
N TYR A 261 3.68 -18.14 1.74
CA TYR A 261 3.28 -17.75 3.09
C TYR A 261 4.01 -18.52 4.19
N VAL A 262 4.36 -19.79 3.93
CA VAL A 262 5.10 -20.64 4.89
C VAL A 262 6.47 -20.05 5.17
N LYS A 263 7.30 -19.85 4.13
CA LYS A 263 8.63 -19.26 4.30
C LYS A 263 8.55 -17.83 4.82
N ALA A 264 7.57 -17.04 4.36
CA ALA A 264 7.39 -15.68 4.85
C ALA A 264 7.14 -15.67 6.37
N ARG A 265 6.29 -16.57 6.87
CA ARG A 265 6.02 -16.71 8.30
C ARG A 265 7.28 -17.08 9.08
N GLU A 266 8.07 -18.05 8.60
CA GLU A 266 9.34 -18.43 9.25
C GLU A 266 10.29 -17.24 9.42
N GLN A 267 10.35 -16.32 8.45
CA GLN A 267 11.16 -15.11 8.57
C GLN A 267 10.60 -14.15 9.62
N PHE A 268 9.28 -13.93 9.66
CA PHE A 268 8.67 -13.08 10.69
C PHE A 268 8.74 -13.69 12.09
N GLU A 269 8.68 -15.01 12.22
CA GLU A 269 8.89 -15.71 13.50
C GLU A 269 10.30 -15.48 14.04
N ARG A 270 11.32 -15.50 13.18
CA ARG A 270 12.70 -15.15 13.58
C ARG A 270 12.80 -13.69 14.04
N LEU A 271 12.17 -12.75 13.34
CA LEU A 271 12.10 -11.35 13.76
C LEU A 271 11.41 -11.20 15.13
N LEU A 272 10.34 -11.97 15.36
CA LEU A 272 9.61 -11.95 16.62
C LEU A 272 10.39 -12.60 17.77
N ALA A 273 11.20 -13.63 17.49
CA ALA A 273 12.07 -14.25 18.48
C ALA A 273 13.18 -13.29 18.95
N GLU A 274 13.75 -12.52 18.03
CA GLU A 274 14.78 -11.53 18.35
C GLU A 274 14.22 -10.27 19.04
N ASN A 275 13.02 -9.84 18.64
CA ASN A 275 12.31 -8.75 19.30
C ASN A 275 10.88 -9.16 19.68
N PRO A 276 10.71 -9.86 20.83
CA PRO A 276 9.41 -10.33 21.28
C PRO A 276 8.39 -9.24 21.56
N GLY A 277 8.85 -7.99 21.73
CA GLY A 277 8.01 -6.82 22.00
C GLY A 277 7.46 -6.12 20.76
N ASN A 278 7.72 -6.64 19.55
CA ASN A 278 7.27 -6.01 18.31
C ASN A 278 5.84 -6.45 17.94
N ALA A 279 4.87 -5.58 18.21
CA ALA A 279 3.45 -5.82 17.92
C ALA A 279 3.15 -5.99 16.41
N ASP A 280 3.82 -5.23 15.54
CA ASP A 280 3.66 -5.33 14.08
C ASP A 280 4.09 -6.69 13.55
N VAL A 281 5.20 -7.24 14.09
CA VAL A 281 5.69 -8.56 13.70
C VAL A 281 4.78 -9.67 14.23
N ALA A 282 4.29 -9.55 15.47
CA ALA A 282 3.28 -10.48 16.00
C ALA A 282 2.01 -10.50 15.12
N LEU A 283 1.51 -9.32 14.72
CA LEU A 283 0.38 -9.22 13.79
C LEU A 283 0.69 -9.91 12.45
N ALA A 284 1.87 -9.69 11.87
CA ALA A 284 2.26 -10.30 10.59
C ALA A 284 2.26 -11.84 10.66
N VAL A 285 2.84 -12.42 11.72
CA VAL A 285 2.79 -13.87 11.96
C VAL A 285 1.34 -14.35 12.11
N GLY A 286 0.51 -13.60 12.83
CA GLY A 286 -0.91 -13.91 13.01
C GLY A 286 -1.69 -13.95 11.69
N LEU A 287 -1.54 -12.91 10.85
CA LEU A 287 -2.18 -12.82 9.54
C LEU A 287 -1.74 -13.95 8.59
N LEU A 288 -0.45 -14.25 8.56
CA LEU A 288 0.08 -15.33 7.73
C LEU A 288 -0.41 -16.70 8.17
N SER A 289 -0.47 -16.93 9.48
CA SER A 289 -1.01 -18.17 10.04
C SER A 289 -2.50 -18.31 9.75
N MET A 290 -3.25 -17.20 9.74
CA MET A 290 -4.66 -17.22 9.35
C MET A 290 -4.84 -17.60 7.87
N GLU A 291 -4.01 -17.09 6.97
CA GLU A 291 -4.03 -17.44 5.54
C GLU A 291 -3.69 -18.93 5.33
N LEU A 292 -2.74 -19.45 6.11
CA LEU A 292 -2.37 -20.87 6.14
C LEU A 292 -3.39 -21.76 6.86
N ARG A 293 -4.48 -21.19 7.40
CA ARG A 293 -5.51 -21.87 8.21
C ARG A 293 -4.99 -22.51 9.50
N GLU A 294 -3.86 -22.05 9.99
CA GLU A 294 -3.26 -22.44 11.26
C GLU A 294 -3.80 -21.52 12.38
N PHE A 295 -5.08 -21.74 12.70
CA PHE A 295 -5.86 -20.83 13.52
C PHE A 295 -5.36 -20.68 14.96
N ASP A 296 -4.77 -21.72 15.55
CA ASP A 296 -4.22 -21.67 16.92
C ASP A 296 -3.01 -20.72 17.00
N ILE A 297 -2.11 -20.81 16.01
CA ILE A 297 -0.93 -19.92 15.91
C ILE A 297 -1.37 -18.49 15.61
N ALA A 298 -2.37 -18.33 14.73
CA ALA A 298 -2.96 -17.03 14.43
C ALA A 298 -3.55 -16.38 15.68
N GLU A 299 -4.35 -17.14 16.45
CA GLU A 299 -4.97 -16.70 17.70
C GLU A 299 -3.93 -16.25 18.72
N SER A 300 -2.90 -17.06 18.98
CA SER A 300 -1.84 -16.73 19.93
C SER A 300 -1.11 -15.44 19.55
N ASN A 301 -0.80 -15.25 18.27
CA ASN A 301 -0.07 -14.08 17.80
C ASN A 301 -0.93 -12.80 17.77
N PHE A 302 -2.23 -12.91 17.47
CA PHE A 302 -3.16 -11.80 17.59
C PHE A 302 -3.36 -11.37 19.05
N LYS A 303 -3.50 -12.31 19.99
CA LYS A 303 -3.54 -12.00 21.42
C LYS A 303 -2.25 -11.31 21.87
N LYS A 304 -1.09 -11.81 21.45
CA LYS A 304 0.20 -11.16 21.70
C LYS A 304 0.27 -9.75 21.11
N ALA A 305 -0.23 -9.52 19.89
CA ALA A 305 -0.27 -8.19 19.29
C ALA A 305 -1.14 -7.21 20.10
N LEU A 306 -2.25 -7.68 20.70
CA LEU A 306 -3.07 -6.88 21.62
C LEU A 306 -2.35 -6.60 22.94
N GLU A 307 -1.65 -7.59 23.51
CA GLU A 307 -0.85 -7.43 24.74
C GLU A 307 0.30 -6.43 24.55
N LEU A 308 0.83 -6.32 23.33
CA LEU A 308 1.89 -5.39 22.95
C LEU A 308 1.36 -4.01 22.48
N ASP A 309 0.10 -3.69 22.75
CA ASP A 309 -0.54 -2.41 22.41
C ASP A 309 -0.46 -2.05 20.92
N TYR A 310 -0.75 -3.01 20.03
CA TYR A 310 -0.82 -2.74 18.59
C TYR A 310 -1.75 -1.55 18.28
N ARG A 311 -1.30 -0.64 17.40
CA ARG A 311 -1.96 0.65 17.09
C ARG A 311 -3.43 0.56 16.69
N ASP A 312 -3.86 -0.56 16.11
CA ASP A 312 -5.26 -0.79 15.71
C ASP A 312 -5.79 -2.08 16.37
N PRO A 313 -6.17 -2.04 17.65
CA PRO A 313 -6.66 -3.22 18.36
C PRO A 313 -8.03 -3.67 17.85
N GLY A 314 -8.81 -2.76 17.23
CA GLY A 314 -10.11 -3.08 16.64
C GLY A 314 -9.97 -4.05 15.47
N MET A 315 -8.96 -3.85 14.61
CA MET A 315 -8.62 -4.78 13.55
C MET A 315 -8.25 -6.16 14.08
N VAL A 316 -7.39 -6.23 15.10
CA VAL A 316 -6.95 -7.51 15.68
C VAL A 316 -8.13 -8.28 16.30
N ARG A 317 -9.00 -7.59 17.03
CA ARG A 317 -10.24 -8.17 17.61
C ARG A 317 -11.19 -8.68 16.54
N PHE A 318 -11.32 -7.99 15.41
CA PHE A 318 -12.10 -8.45 14.27
C PHE A 318 -11.55 -9.76 13.69
N TYR A 319 -10.23 -9.87 13.52
CA TYR A 319 -9.61 -11.12 13.07
C TYR A 319 -9.78 -12.27 14.05
N LEU A 320 -9.64 -12.01 15.36
CA LEU A 320 -9.95 -12.99 16.40
C LEU A 320 -11.39 -13.48 16.27
N GLY A 321 -12.38 -12.58 16.16
CA GLY A 321 -13.77 -12.95 15.92
C GLY A 321 -13.95 -13.85 14.69
N GLY A 322 -13.24 -13.54 13.60
CA GLY A 322 -13.23 -14.36 12.39
C GLY A 322 -12.64 -15.77 12.56
N ILE A 323 -11.59 -15.91 13.37
CA ILE A 323 -11.01 -17.21 13.73
C ILE A 323 -12.03 -18.06 14.50
N TYR A 324 -12.64 -17.48 15.55
CA TYR A 324 -13.62 -18.19 16.35
C TYR A 324 -14.86 -18.56 15.52
N GLU A 325 -15.31 -17.69 14.62
CA GLU A 325 -16.42 -18.00 13.72
C GLU A 325 -16.09 -19.16 12.76
N LYS A 326 -14.91 -19.15 12.14
CA LYS A 326 -14.46 -20.24 11.25
C LYS A 326 -14.29 -21.57 11.96
N THR A 327 -13.91 -21.53 13.24
CA THR A 327 -13.78 -22.71 14.12
C THR A 327 -15.09 -23.08 14.82
N GLN A 328 -16.23 -22.48 14.43
CA GLN A 328 -17.58 -22.73 14.96
C GLN A 328 -17.75 -22.43 16.46
N ARG A 329 -16.83 -21.68 17.05
CA ARG A 329 -16.88 -21.16 18.42
C ARG A 329 -17.64 -19.85 18.45
N PHE A 330 -18.96 -19.93 18.25
CA PHE A 330 -19.79 -18.76 17.98
C PHE A 330 -19.94 -17.81 19.17
N ASP A 331 -19.90 -18.31 20.41
CA ASP A 331 -19.98 -17.47 21.61
C ASP A 331 -18.76 -16.55 21.71
N GLU A 332 -17.55 -17.11 21.59
CA GLU A 332 -16.30 -16.35 21.62
C GLU A 332 -16.19 -15.40 20.43
N ALA A 333 -16.62 -15.83 19.24
CA ALA A 333 -16.66 -14.97 18.05
C ALA A 333 -17.51 -13.71 18.30
N MET A 334 -18.69 -13.90 18.91
CA MET A 334 -19.58 -12.81 19.27
C MET A 334 -18.96 -11.85 20.29
N GLU A 335 -18.26 -12.36 21.30
CA GLU A 335 -17.55 -11.53 22.28
C GLU A 335 -16.47 -10.66 21.61
N TRP A 336 -15.64 -11.27 20.77
CA TRP A 336 -14.58 -10.55 20.05
C TRP A 336 -15.14 -9.49 19.11
N TYR A 337 -16.15 -9.81 18.31
CA TYR A 337 -16.80 -8.83 17.44
C TYR A 337 -17.42 -7.68 18.22
N ARG A 338 -18.12 -7.97 19.32
CA ARG A 338 -18.73 -6.95 20.18
C ARG A 338 -17.67 -6.06 20.87
N SER A 339 -16.49 -6.59 21.14
CA SER A 339 -15.38 -5.85 21.77
C SER A 339 -14.70 -4.83 20.86
N VAL A 340 -14.99 -4.85 19.55
CA VAL A 340 -14.50 -3.83 18.61
C VAL A 340 -15.23 -2.51 18.90
N ALA A 341 -14.54 -1.54 19.48
CA ALA A 341 -15.14 -0.29 19.96
C ALA A 341 -15.06 0.88 18.96
N GLY A 342 -14.30 0.74 17.88
CA GLY A 342 -14.07 1.81 16.90
C GLY A 342 -13.17 1.37 15.74
N GLY A 343 -12.78 2.34 14.91
CA GLY A 343 -11.94 2.09 13.73
C GLY A 343 -12.73 1.58 12.51
N SER A 344 -12.01 1.25 11.45
CA SER A 344 -12.59 0.80 10.17
C SER A 344 -13.36 -0.52 10.29
N GLN A 345 -12.98 -1.36 11.26
CA GLN A 345 -13.61 -2.66 11.51
C GLN A 345 -14.82 -2.62 12.45
N TYR A 346 -15.20 -1.45 12.98
CA TYR A 346 -16.34 -1.35 13.91
C TYR A 346 -17.65 -1.85 13.29
N ILE A 347 -18.10 -1.23 12.19
CA ILE A 347 -19.35 -1.61 11.52
C ILE A 347 -19.29 -3.06 10.99
N PRO A 348 -18.23 -3.50 10.29
CA PRO A 348 -18.08 -4.90 9.92
C PRO A 348 -18.20 -5.87 11.09
N ALA A 349 -17.55 -5.60 12.23
CA ALA A 349 -17.63 -6.45 13.41
C ALA A 349 -19.07 -6.53 13.95
N GLN A 350 -19.76 -5.39 14.08
CA GLN A 350 -21.13 -5.38 14.60
C GLN A 350 -22.13 -6.07 13.66
N ILE A 351 -21.92 -6.00 12.35
CA ILE A 351 -22.68 -6.79 11.37
C ILE A 351 -22.46 -8.29 11.59
N ARG A 352 -21.20 -8.73 11.75
CA ARG A 352 -20.90 -10.15 12.01
C ARG A 352 -21.52 -10.64 13.32
N TYR A 353 -21.48 -9.83 14.37
CA TYR A 353 -22.18 -10.12 15.62
C TYR A 353 -23.69 -10.34 15.41
N ALA A 354 -24.35 -9.46 14.63
CA ALA A 354 -25.78 -9.59 14.32
C ALA A 354 -26.10 -10.84 13.48
N VAL A 355 -25.24 -11.18 12.51
CA VAL A 355 -25.37 -12.43 11.73
C VAL A 355 -25.32 -13.65 12.65
N LEU A 356 -24.40 -13.67 13.62
CA LEU A 356 -24.30 -14.78 14.59
C LEU A 356 -25.50 -14.84 15.54
N LEU A 357 -26.09 -13.70 15.92
CA LEU A 357 -27.36 -13.68 16.65
C LEU A 357 -28.50 -14.32 15.84
N THR A 358 -28.62 -14.00 14.55
CA THR A 358 -29.61 -14.60 13.65
C THR A 358 -29.42 -16.11 13.53
N LYS A 359 -28.17 -16.61 13.42
CA LYS A 359 -27.89 -18.05 13.43
C LYS A 359 -28.30 -18.76 14.72
N LYS A 360 -28.36 -18.04 15.84
CA LYS A 360 -28.90 -18.54 17.13
C LYS A 360 -30.42 -18.41 17.25
N GLY A 361 -31.12 -18.05 16.17
CA GLY A 361 -32.57 -17.86 16.14
C GLY A 361 -33.04 -16.53 16.72
N LYS A 362 -32.13 -15.58 16.99
CA LYS A 362 -32.42 -14.28 17.62
C LYS A 362 -32.49 -13.13 16.62
N THR A 363 -33.19 -13.33 15.51
CA THR A 363 -33.25 -12.36 14.40
C THR A 363 -33.81 -11.00 14.82
N ASP A 364 -34.86 -10.96 15.64
CA ASP A 364 -35.46 -9.71 16.09
C ASP A 364 -34.50 -8.91 16.99
N GLU A 365 -33.73 -9.60 17.83
CA GLU A 365 -32.67 -8.97 18.64
C GLU A 365 -31.55 -8.43 17.75
N ALA A 366 -31.13 -9.19 16.72
CA ALA A 366 -30.10 -8.78 15.76
C ALA A 366 -30.50 -7.51 14.99
N LEU A 367 -31.73 -7.46 14.47
CA LEU A 367 -32.24 -6.29 13.75
C LEU A 367 -32.37 -5.08 14.66
N LYS A 368 -32.88 -5.26 15.89
CA LYS A 368 -32.94 -4.19 16.89
C LYS A 368 -31.53 -3.66 17.21
N TYR A 369 -30.56 -4.55 17.34
CA TYR A 369 -29.18 -4.21 17.63
C TYR A 369 -28.58 -3.34 16.51
N LEU A 370 -28.68 -3.75 15.24
CA LEU A 370 -28.14 -3.01 14.10
C LEU A 370 -28.73 -1.58 14.00
N ARG A 371 -30.03 -1.44 14.22
CA ARG A 371 -30.72 -0.13 14.15
C ARG A 371 -30.28 0.86 15.23
N GLN A 372 -29.77 0.36 16.35
CA GLN A 372 -29.31 1.18 17.48
C GLN A 372 -27.85 1.60 17.35
N LEU A 373 -27.11 1.08 16.36
CA LEU A 373 -25.70 1.42 16.18
C LEU A 373 -25.53 2.88 15.76
N PRO A 374 -24.53 3.58 16.33
CA PRO A 374 -24.19 4.92 15.89
C PRO A 374 -23.66 4.86 14.45
N VAL A 375 -24.20 5.74 13.60
CA VAL A 375 -23.80 5.88 12.19
C VAL A 375 -23.18 7.26 11.98
N THR A 376 -21.96 7.32 11.47
CA THR A 376 -21.24 8.60 11.29
C THR A 376 -21.35 9.17 9.88
N ASN A 377 -21.66 8.33 8.88
CA ASN A 377 -21.75 8.76 7.49
C ASN A 377 -22.72 7.89 6.67
N ASN A 378 -23.00 8.30 5.43
CA ASN A 378 -23.94 7.61 4.53
C ASN A 378 -23.46 6.22 4.10
N GLN A 379 -22.15 6.00 3.99
CA GLN A 379 -21.59 4.69 3.66
C GLN A 379 -21.87 3.66 4.75
N GLN A 380 -21.64 4.01 6.02
CA GLN A 380 -21.99 3.17 7.16
C GLN A 380 -23.51 2.94 7.25
N ARG A 381 -24.32 3.96 6.92
CA ARG A 381 -25.78 3.81 6.85
C ARG A 381 -26.18 2.76 5.82
N ALA A 382 -25.62 2.84 4.61
CA ALA A 382 -25.88 1.87 3.55
C ALA A 382 -25.46 0.45 3.98
N GLN A 383 -24.25 0.30 4.54
CA GLN A 383 -23.75 -0.99 5.04
C GLN A 383 -24.71 -1.63 6.06
N LEU A 384 -25.22 -0.87 7.03
CA LEU A 384 -26.18 -1.38 8.00
C LEU A 384 -27.53 -1.70 7.36
N THR A 385 -28.02 -0.87 6.44
CA THR A 385 -29.26 -1.14 5.69
C THR A 385 -29.17 -2.42 4.87
N ILE A 386 -28.05 -2.65 4.20
CA ILE A 386 -27.78 -3.89 3.44
C ILE A 386 -27.75 -5.09 4.38
N ALA A 387 -27.02 -4.99 5.49
CA ALA A 387 -26.94 -6.07 6.48
C ALA A 387 -28.32 -6.40 7.08
N GLU A 388 -29.11 -5.41 7.49
CA GLU A 388 -30.47 -5.62 7.98
C GLU A 388 -31.37 -6.28 6.91
N ALA A 389 -31.27 -5.83 5.66
CA ALA A 389 -32.04 -6.40 4.57
C ALA A 389 -31.65 -7.85 4.28
N GLN A 390 -30.35 -8.18 4.34
CA GLN A 390 -29.87 -9.55 4.22
C GLN A 390 -30.46 -10.44 5.33
N LEU A 391 -30.43 -10.02 6.59
CA LEU A 391 -31.02 -10.79 7.70
C LEU A 391 -32.54 -11.00 7.53
N LEU A 392 -33.25 -10.00 7.00
CA LEU A 392 -34.67 -10.10 6.67
C LEU A 392 -34.91 -11.09 5.51
N ARG A 393 -34.06 -11.09 4.47
CA ARG A 393 -34.17 -12.05 3.36
C ARG A 393 -33.91 -13.48 3.82
N GLU A 394 -32.88 -13.70 4.65
CA GLU A 394 -32.54 -15.02 5.21
C GLU A 394 -33.68 -15.61 6.07
N THR A 395 -34.55 -14.77 6.63
CA THR A 395 -35.72 -15.20 7.41
C THR A 395 -37.04 -15.14 6.63
N GLY A 396 -36.98 -15.00 5.30
CA GLY A 396 -38.17 -14.97 4.43
C GLY A 396 -38.99 -13.67 4.50
N ALA A 397 -38.55 -12.66 5.25
CA ALA A 397 -39.23 -11.38 5.42
C ALA A 397 -38.96 -10.41 4.24
N TYR A 398 -39.10 -10.89 3.00
CA TYR A 398 -38.76 -10.17 1.77
C TYR A 398 -39.49 -8.83 1.63
N GLN A 399 -40.76 -8.76 2.04
CA GLN A 399 -41.54 -7.51 2.01
C GLN A 399 -40.93 -6.42 2.90
N LYS A 400 -40.43 -6.80 4.09
CA LYS A 400 -39.77 -5.86 5.01
C LYS A 400 -38.40 -5.44 4.46
N ALA A 401 -37.64 -6.38 3.88
CA ALA A 401 -36.37 -6.07 3.23
C ALA A 401 -36.56 -5.06 2.09
N PHE A 402 -37.55 -5.29 1.22
CA PHE A 402 -37.89 -4.39 0.12
C PHE A 402 -38.23 -2.97 0.59
N GLN A 403 -39.04 -2.84 1.65
CA GLN A 403 -39.39 -1.54 2.22
C GLN A 403 -38.17 -0.83 2.81
N LEU A 404 -37.33 -1.55 3.56
CA LEU A 404 -36.12 -1.00 4.15
C LEU A 404 -35.16 -0.47 3.09
N LEU A 405 -34.91 -1.26 2.04
CA LEU A 405 -34.02 -0.88 0.94
C LEU A 405 -34.59 0.27 0.12
N SER A 406 -35.91 0.31 -0.09
CA SER A 406 -36.58 1.44 -0.74
C SER A 406 -36.35 2.75 0.00
N ASN A 407 -36.53 2.75 1.33
CA ASN A 407 -36.26 3.93 2.16
C ASN A 407 -34.77 4.33 2.13
N GLY A 408 -33.87 3.35 2.00
CA GLY A 408 -32.43 3.61 1.80
C GLY A 408 -32.13 4.33 0.49
N LEU A 409 -32.76 3.88 -0.60
CA LEU A 409 -32.60 4.45 -1.94
C LEU A 409 -33.24 5.84 -2.10
N GLU A 410 -34.26 6.19 -1.31
CA GLU A 410 -34.75 7.59 -1.27
C GLU A 410 -33.64 8.58 -0.90
N LYS A 411 -32.69 8.16 -0.04
CA LYS A 411 -31.57 8.99 0.41
C LYS A 411 -30.31 8.80 -0.43
N GLN A 412 -30.16 7.63 -1.05
CA GLN A 412 -28.98 7.24 -1.82
C GLN A 412 -29.40 6.57 -3.13
N PRO A 413 -29.99 7.33 -4.08
CA PRO A 413 -30.70 6.76 -5.24
C PRO A 413 -29.81 5.96 -6.19
N ASP A 414 -28.51 6.21 -6.19
CA ASP A 414 -27.54 5.59 -7.10
C ASP A 414 -26.61 4.59 -6.38
N HIS A 415 -26.92 4.20 -5.14
CA HIS A 415 -26.09 3.25 -4.41
C HIS A 415 -26.25 1.83 -4.98
N ILE A 416 -25.21 1.36 -5.66
CA ILE A 416 -25.16 0.09 -6.41
C ILE A 416 -25.67 -1.09 -5.57
N ASP A 417 -25.14 -1.29 -4.37
CA ASP A 417 -25.51 -2.46 -3.55
C ASP A 417 -26.95 -2.39 -3.03
N LEU A 418 -27.49 -1.18 -2.78
CA LEU A 418 -28.89 -1.02 -2.36
C LEU A 418 -29.85 -1.30 -3.52
N LEU A 419 -29.50 -0.86 -4.74
CA LEU A 419 -30.25 -1.20 -5.96
C LEU A 419 -30.27 -2.71 -6.18
N TYR A 420 -29.11 -3.36 -6.06
CA TYR A 420 -29.00 -4.81 -6.23
C TYR A 420 -29.85 -5.58 -5.23
N ASP A 421 -29.67 -5.30 -3.94
CA ASP A 421 -30.41 -6.02 -2.88
C ASP A 421 -31.91 -5.73 -2.94
N ARG A 422 -32.32 -4.51 -3.36
CA ARG A 422 -33.76 -4.21 -3.53
C ARG A 422 -34.32 -4.99 -4.69
N ALA A 423 -33.60 -5.12 -5.79
CA ALA A 423 -34.03 -5.92 -6.92
C ALA A 423 -34.23 -7.40 -6.52
N LEU A 424 -33.30 -7.98 -5.76
CA LEU A 424 -33.46 -9.34 -5.24
C LEU A 424 -34.68 -9.49 -4.32
N ALA A 425 -34.91 -8.52 -3.43
CA ALA A 425 -36.10 -8.53 -2.58
C ALA A 425 -37.39 -8.33 -3.38
N ALA A 426 -37.37 -7.48 -4.42
CA ALA A 426 -38.49 -7.21 -5.30
C ALA A 426 -38.90 -8.43 -6.12
N GLU A 427 -37.92 -9.19 -6.64
CA GLU A 427 -38.14 -10.46 -7.33
C GLU A 427 -38.93 -11.44 -6.46
N LYS A 428 -38.48 -11.67 -5.22
CA LYS A 428 -39.13 -12.60 -4.29
C LYS A 428 -40.55 -12.23 -3.86
N ILE A 429 -40.95 -10.96 -4.04
CA ILE A 429 -42.33 -10.50 -3.77
C ILE A 429 -43.13 -10.20 -5.05
N GLY A 430 -42.62 -10.57 -6.22
CA GLY A 430 -43.32 -10.42 -7.50
C GLY A 430 -43.38 -8.99 -8.04
N LYS A 431 -42.52 -8.07 -7.57
CA LYS A 431 -42.39 -6.69 -8.07
C LYS A 431 -41.37 -6.60 -9.21
N THR A 432 -41.67 -7.30 -10.30
CA THR A 432 -40.76 -7.48 -11.45
C THR A 432 -40.41 -6.15 -12.14
N ASP A 433 -41.34 -5.19 -12.16
CA ASP A 433 -41.14 -3.85 -12.71
C ASP A 433 -40.04 -3.08 -11.96
N ILE A 434 -40.04 -3.14 -10.62
CA ILE A 434 -39.04 -2.48 -9.79
C ILE A 434 -37.69 -3.21 -9.88
N MET A 435 -37.71 -4.55 -9.87
CA MET A 435 -36.51 -5.37 -10.07
C MET A 435 -35.81 -4.99 -11.38
N GLU A 436 -36.56 -4.93 -12.49
CA GLU A 436 -36.01 -4.57 -13.79
C GLU A 436 -35.47 -3.13 -13.81
N GLN A 437 -36.23 -2.17 -13.25
CA GLN A 437 -35.79 -0.78 -13.16
C GLN A 437 -34.45 -0.66 -12.41
N ASP A 438 -34.33 -1.30 -11.25
CA ASP A 438 -33.14 -1.22 -10.40
C ASP A 438 -31.92 -1.85 -11.06
N LEU A 439 -32.08 -3.03 -11.65
CA LEU A 439 -30.97 -3.74 -12.28
C LEU A 439 -30.50 -3.03 -13.55
N ARG A 440 -31.40 -2.47 -14.35
CA ARG A 440 -31.01 -1.64 -15.51
C ARG A 440 -30.25 -0.40 -15.07
N LYS A 441 -30.72 0.28 -14.01
CA LYS A 441 -30.02 1.43 -13.45
C LYS A 441 -28.65 1.04 -12.91
N LEU A 442 -28.55 -0.08 -12.19
CA LEU A 442 -27.29 -0.61 -11.69
C LEU A 442 -26.31 -0.88 -12.85
N ILE A 443 -26.76 -1.56 -13.90
CA ILE A 443 -25.94 -1.86 -15.08
C ILE A 443 -25.44 -0.58 -15.75
N GLN A 444 -26.26 0.48 -15.82
CA GLN A 444 -25.83 1.78 -16.32
C GLN A 444 -24.74 2.41 -15.46
N LEU A 445 -24.85 2.31 -14.14
CA LEU A 445 -23.86 2.84 -13.19
C LEU A 445 -22.58 2.00 -13.14
N LYS A 446 -22.70 0.68 -13.32
CA LYS A 446 -21.59 -0.28 -13.26
C LYS A 446 -21.71 -1.38 -14.34
N PRO A 447 -21.22 -1.11 -15.56
CA PRO A 447 -21.37 -2.01 -16.71
C PRO A 447 -20.57 -3.32 -16.63
N ASP A 448 -19.70 -3.49 -15.64
CA ASP A 448 -18.92 -4.71 -15.39
C ASP A 448 -19.48 -5.56 -14.25
N HIS A 449 -20.70 -5.27 -13.77
CA HIS A 449 -21.33 -6.02 -12.68
C HIS A 449 -22.03 -7.30 -13.15
N ALA A 450 -21.27 -8.41 -13.27
CA ALA A 450 -21.76 -9.71 -13.75
C ALA A 450 -23.09 -10.16 -13.11
N HIS A 451 -23.20 -10.10 -11.78
CA HIS A 451 -24.40 -10.57 -11.07
C HIS A 451 -25.66 -9.73 -11.34
N ALA A 452 -25.53 -8.48 -11.80
CA ALA A 452 -26.69 -7.65 -12.10
C ALA A 452 -27.29 -8.05 -13.45
N TYR A 453 -26.43 -8.31 -14.44
CA TYR A 453 -26.82 -8.94 -15.71
C TYR A 453 -27.47 -10.30 -15.48
N ASN A 454 -26.86 -11.14 -14.63
CA ASN A 454 -27.43 -12.44 -14.28
C ASN A 454 -28.82 -12.33 -13.63
N ALA A 455 -28.95 -11.50 -12.60
CA ALA A 455 -30.22 -11.32 -11.90
C ALA A 455 -31.32 -10.77 -12.84
N LEU A 456 -30.98 -9.85 -13.75
CA LEU A 456 -31.93 -9.30 -14.69
C LEU A 456 -32.36 -10.34 -15.72
N GLY A 457 -31.39 -11.05 -16.30
CA GLY A 457 -31.67 -12.10 -17.27
C GLY A 457 -32.48 -13.24 -16.66
N TYR A 458 -32.10 -13.72 -15.47
CA TYR A 458 -32.87 -14.73 -14.74
C TYR A 458 -34.29 -14.25 -14.42
N GLY A 459 -34.45 -13.02 -13.90
CA GLY A 459 -35.77 -12.46 -13.60
C GLY A 459 -36.65 -12.31 -14.85
N LEU A 460 -36.09 -11.93 -15.99
CA LEU A 460 -36.79 -11.88 -17.28
C LEU A 460 -37.16 -13.27 -17.78
N ALA A 461 -36.26 -14.25 -17.62
CA ALA A 461 -36.54 -15.64 -17.99
C ALA A 461 -37.65 -16.23 -17.12
N GLU A 462 -37.68 -15.92 -15.83
CA GLU A 462 -38.64 -16.48 -14.89
C GLU A 462 -40.03 -15.87 -15.06
N HIS A 463 -40.11 -14.53 -15.08
CA HIS A 463 -41.35 -13.78 -14.93
C HIS A 463 -41.86 -13.13 -16.23
N SER A 464 -41.15 -13.25 -17.35
CA SER A 464 -41.55 -12.65 -18.64
C SER A 464 -41.39 -13.60 -19.83
N SER A 465 -41.91 -13.20 -21.00
CA SER A 465 -41.71 -13.90 -22.28
C SER A 465 -40.46 -13.41 -23.05
N ARG A 466 -39.64 -12.51 -22.47
CA ARG A 466 -38.48 -11.88 -23.11
C ARG A 466 -37.23 -12.76 -23.07
N LEU A 467 -37.37 -14.05 -23.43
CA LEU A 467 -36.30 -15.04 -23.37
C LEU A 467 -35.05 -14.70 -24.21
N PRO A 468 -35.16 -14.12 -25.43
CA PRO A 468 -33.97 -13.74 -26.20
C PRO A 468 -33.09 -12.71 -25.48
N GLU A 469 -33.71 -11.71 -24.86
CA GLU A 469 -32.99 -10.70 -24.10
C GLU A 469 -32.43 -11.26 -22.79
N ALA A 470 -33.16 -12.15 -22.12
CA ALA A 470 -32.67 -12.85 -20.96
C ALA A 470 -31.37 -13.62 -21.26
N LEU A 471 -31.32 -14.30 -22.42
CA LEU A 471 -30.13 -15.00 -22.88
C LEU A 471 -28.96 -14.04 -23.12
N GLU A 472 -29.16 -12.93 -23.85
CA GLU A 472 -28.09 -11.94 -24.09
C GLU A 472 -27.50 -11.37 -22.79
N LEU A 473 -28.35 -11.09 -21.80
CA LEU A 473 -27.91 -10.60 -20.49
C LEU A 473 -27.09 -11.65 -19.74
N ILE A 474 -27.52 -12.91 -19.72
CA ILE A 474 -26.80 -13.98 -19.03
C ILE A 474 -25.49 -14.33 -19.76
N GLU A 475 -25.46 -14.30 -21.09
CA GLU A 475 -24.24 -14.45 -21.88
C GLU A 475 -23.23 -13.34 -21.59
N LYS A 476 -23.71 -12.10 -21.38
CA LYS A 476 -22.86 -11.02 -20.90
C LYS A 476 -22.33 -11.30 -19.49
N ALA A 477 -23.17 -11.80 -18.59
CA ALA A 477 -22.80 -12.13 -17.22
C ALA A 477 -21.71 -13.21 -17.15
N ILE A 478 -21.84 -14.31 -17.91
CA ILE A 478 -20.86 -15.40 -17.93
C ILE A 478 -19.55 -14.96 -18.60
N THR A 479 -19.62 -14.04 -19.57
CA THR A 479 -18.41 -13.43 -20.14
C THR A 479 -17.64 -12.60 -19.11
N LEU A 480 -18.34 -11.90 -18.22
CA LEU A 480 -17.74 -11.11 -17.14
C LEU A 480 -17.22 -12.00 -15.99
N SER A 481 -17.88 -13.12 -15.70
CA SER A 481 -17.51 -14.04 -14.63
C SER A 481 -17.67 -15.51 -15.08
N PRO A 482 -16.69 -16.07 -15.80
CA PRO A 482 -16.83 -17.38 -16.48
C PRO A 482 -16.82 -18.60 -15.55
N ASN A 483 -16.38 -18.44 -14.30
CA ASN A 483 -16.26 -19.53 -13.33
C ASN A 483 -17.31 -19.45 -12.22
N ASP A 484 -18.44 -18.80 -12.50
CA ASP A 484 -19.54 -18.63 -11.55
C ASP A 484 -20.64 -19.66 -11.78
N ALA A 485 -20.81 -20.56 -10.82
CA ALA A 485 -21.80 -21.64 -10.89
C ALA A 485 -23.24 -21.11 -10.96
N TYR A 486 -23.57 -19.99 -10.31
CA TYR A 486 -24.93 -19.44 -10.32
C TYR A 486 -25.27 -18.77 -11.65
N ILE A 487 -24.28 -18.16 -12.32
CA ILE A 487 -24.49 -17.61 -13.66
C ILE A 487 -24.64 -18.73 -14.68
N MET A 488 -23.86 -19.80 -14.55
CA MET A 488 -23.99 -20.99 -15.38
C MET A 488 -25.33 -21.70 -15.17
N ASP A 489 -25.83 -21.73 -13.92
CA ASP A 489 -27.18 -22.23 -13.61
C ASP A 489 -28.26 -21.42 -14.33
N SER A 490 -28.24 -20.08 -14.22
CA SER A 490 -29.16 -19.22 -14.97
C SER A 490 -29.09 -19.42 -16.48
N LEU A 491 -27.89 -19.64 -17.04
CA LEU A 491 -27.72 -19.91 -18.48
C LEU A 491 -28.40 -21.23 -18.85
N GLY A 492 -28.20 -22.27 -18.05
CA GLY A 492 -28.91 -23.53 -18.21
C GLY A 492 -30.42 -23.37 -18.12
N TRP A 493 -30.89 -22.58 -17.16
CA TRP A 493 -32.31 -22.30 -16.95
C TRP A 493 -32.95 -21.56 -18.13
N VAL A 494 -32.31 -20.51 -18.67
CA VAL A 494 -32.87 -19.77 -19.82
C VAL A 494 -32.93 -20.65 -21.08
N HIS A 495 -31.92 -21.52 -21.31
CA HIS A 495 -31.97 -22.49 -22.42
C HIS A 495 -33.12 -23.48 -22.24
N TYR A 496 -33.34 -23.99 -21.03
CA TYR A 496 -34.50 -24.83 -20.72
C TYR A 496 -35.83 -24.12 -21.03
N ARG A 497 -35.98 -22.86 -20.58
CA ARG A 497 -37.18 -22.04 -20.83
C ARG A 497 -37.42 -21.76 -22.32
N MET A 498 -36.35 -21.72 -23.13
CA MET A 498 -36.42 -21.60 -24.60
C MET A 498 -36.71 -22.94 -25.31
N GLY A 499 -36.80 -24.06 -24.59
CA GLY A 499 -36.99 -25.40 -25.16
C GLY A 499 -35.70 -26.10 -25.59
N ASN A 500 -34.53 -25.48 -25.36
CA ASN A 500 -33.22 -26.03 -25.70
C ASN A 500 -32.73 -27.01 -24.62
N LEU A 501 -33.51 -28.08 -24.37
CA LEU A 501 -33.37 -28.97 -23.21
C LEU A 501 -31.94 -29.56 -23.05
N ASN A 502 -31.34 -30.06 -24.13
CA ASN A 502 -30.01 -30.67 -24.07
C ASN A 502 -28.91 -29.67 -23.67
N GLN A 503 -28.99 -28.44 -24.19
CA GLN A 503 -28.02 -27.40 -23.86
C GLN A 503 -28.23 -26.90 -22.42
N GLY A 504 -29.49 -26.70 -22.02
CA GLY A 504 -29.85 -26.36 -20.65
C GLY A 504 -29.32 -27.37 -19.64
N LEU A 505 -29.55 -28.67 -19.89
CA LEU A 505 -29.06 -29.74 -19.04
C LEU A 505 -27.53 -29.76 -18.94
N SER A 506 -26.83 -29.54 -20.05
CA SER A 506 -25.36 -29.50 -20.06
C SER A 506 -24.81 -28.42 -19.13
N TYR A 507 -25.36 -27.21 -19.18
CA TYR A 507 -24.95 -26.11 -18.30
C TYR A 507 -25.33 -26.37 -16.84
N LEU A 508 -26.55 -26.85 -16.57
CA LEU A 508 -26.99 -27.15 -15.19
C LEU A 508 -26.12 -28.24 -14.53
N ARG A 509 -25.71 -29.27 -15.29
CA ARG A 509 -24.76 -30.30 -14.79
C ARG A 509 -23.40 -29.71 -14.45
N GLN A 510 -22.88 -28.82 -15.31
CA GLN A 510 -21.62 -28.14 -15.04
C GLN A 510 -21.74 -27.24 -13.81
N ALA A 511 -22.80 -26.44 -13.71
CA ALA A 511 -23.09 -25.58 -12.56
C ALA A 511 -23.16 -26.39 -11.25
N PHE A 512 -23.89 -27.51 -11.25
CA PHE A 512 -24.00 -28.38 -10.07
C PHE A 512 -22.67 -29.06 -9.72
N GLY A 513 -21.88 -29.44 -10.72
CA GLY A 513 -20.53 -29.98 -10.53
C GLY A 513 -19.56 -28.95 -9.94
N MET A 514 -19.72 -27.68 -10.28
CA MET A 514 -18.95 -26.57 -9.68
C MET A 514 -19.43 -26.25 -8.26
N ASN A 515 -20.74 -26.23 -8.03
CA ASN A 515 -21.36 -25.95 -6.74
C ASN A 515 -22.65 -26.78 -6.54
N PRO A 516 -22.65 -27.80 -5.67
CA PRO A 516 -23.83 -28.62 -5.35
C PRO A 516 -24.91 -27.91 -4.51
N ASP A 517 -25.32 -26.72 -4.93
CA ASP A 517 -26.30 -25.88 -4.23
C ASP A 517 -27.75 -26.38 -4.40
N PRO A 518 -28.64 -26.23 -3.39
CA PRO A 518 -30.03 -26.66 -3.48
C PRO A 518 -30.88 -25.94 -4.54
N GLU A 519 -30.61 -24.68 -4.89
CA GLU A 519 -31.33 -24.00 -5.97
C GLU A 519 -30.93 -24.57 -7.34
N ILE A 520 -29.62 -24.78 -7.54
CA ILE A 520 -29.09 -25.43 -8.76
C ILE A 520 -29.62 -26.87 -8.88
N ALA A 521 -29.68 -27.61 -7.76
CA ALA A 521 -30.27 -28.95 -7.73
C ALA A 521 -31.76 -28.94 -8.09
N ALA A 522 -32.51 -27.92 -7.66
CA ALA A 522 -33.93 -27.76 -8.00
C ALA A 522 -34.11 -27.60 -9.51
N HIS A 523 -33.37 -26.68 -10.14
CA HIS A 523 -33.40 -26.47 -11.59
C HIS A 523 -32.94 -27.71 -12.37
N LEU A 524 -31.79 -28.29 -12.02
CA LEU A 524 -31.24 -29.48 -12.68
C LEU A 524 -32.23 -30.66 -12.64
N GLY A 525 -32.81 -30.94 -11.47
CA GLY A 525 -33.79 -32.01 -11.36
C GLY A 525 -35.09 -31.72 -12.12
N GLU A 526 -35.54 -30.46 -12.21
CA GLU A 526 -36.72 -30.10 -13.01
C GLU A 526 -36.48 -30.39 -14.49
N VAL A 527 -35.33 -30.00 -15.04
CA VAL A 527 -34.98 -30.27 -16.44
C VAL A 527 -34.84 -31.78 -16.69
N LEU A 528 -34.17 -32.51 -15.81
CA LEU A 528 -34.06 -33.98 -15.89
C LEU A 528 -35.44 -34.66 -15.87
N TRP A 529 -36.35 -34.17 -15.02
CA TRP A 529 -37.70 -34.70 -14.92
C TRP A 529 -38.49 -34.51 -16.21
N VAL A 530 -38.41 -33.32 -16.81
CA VAL A 530 -39.06 -33.00 -18.09
C VAL A 530 -38.47 -33.81 -19.24
N GLN A 531 -37.17 -34.10 -19.20
CA GLN A 531 -36.49 -34.94 -20.20
C GLN A 531 -36.80 -36.45 -20.03
N GLY A 532 -37.49 -36.84 -18.95
CA GLY A 532 -37.86 -38.23 -18.67
C GLY A 532 -36.83 -39.02 -17.86
N VAL A 533 -35.71 -38.39 -17.47
CA VAL A 533 -34.64 -39.00 -16.63
C VAL A 533 -35.00 -38.85 -15.14
N LYS A 534 -36.16 -39.38 -14.76
CA LYS A 534 -36.79 -39.10 -13.46
C LYS A 534 -36.05 -39.69 -12.26
N ASP A 535 -35.35 -40.80 -12.42
CA ASP A 535 -34.64 -41.43 -11.30
C ASP A 535 -33.43 -40.60 -10.87
N GLU A 536 -32.68 -40.07 -11.85
CA GLU A 536 -31.57 -39.15 -11.57
C GLU A 536 -32.05 -37.83 -10.93
N ALA A 537 -33.19 -37.29 -11.40
CA ALA A 537 -33.80 -36.11 -10.80
C ALA A 537 -34.11 -36.32 -9.30
N LYS A 538 -34.66 -37.48 -8.95
CA LYS A 538 -34.94 -37.84 -7.55
C LYS A 538 -33.67 -37.97 -6.73
N GLU A 539 -32.63 -38.61 -7.27
CA GLU A 539 -31.35 -38.77 -6.58
C GLU A 539 -30.71 -37.40 -6.27
N ILE A 540 -30.67 -36.50 -7.25
CA ILE A 540 -30.13 -35.14 -7.07
C ILE A 540 -30.91 -34.37 -6.02
N TRP A 541 -32.24 -34.36 -6.10
CA TRP A 541 -33.08 -33.66 -5.13
C TRP A 541 -32.95 -34.25 -3.72
N GLN A 542 -32.96 -35.57 -3.57
CA GLN A 542 -32.82 -36.23 -2.25
C GLN A 542 -31.44 -36.00 -1.64
N SER A 543 -30.38 -36.09 -2.44
CA SER A 543 -29.02 -35.81 -2.00
C SER A 543 -28.86 -34.36 -1.54
N SER A 544 -29.38 -33.41 -2.33
CA SER A 544 -29.31 -31.99 -1.99
C SER A 544 -30.15 -31.64 -0.76
N LEU A 545 -31.35 -32.21 -0.62
CA LEU A 545 -32.23 -32.02 0.53
C LEU A 545 -31.62 -32.60 1.81
N LYS A 546 -30.92 -33.74 1.74
CA LYS A 546 -30.22 -34.32 2.89
C LYS A 546 -29.19 -33.36 3.48
N ASN A 547 -28.50 -32.62 2.62
CA ASN A 547 -27.50 -31.63 3.03
C ASN A 547 -28.14 -30.28 3.40
N ASN A 548 -29.33 -29.98 2.87
CA ASN A 548 -30.03 -28.70 3.03
C ASN A 548 -31.52 -28.90 3.38
N PRO A 549 -31.86 -29.49 4.55
CA PRO A 549 -33.22 -29.96 4.85
C PRO A 549 -34.28 -28.86 4.98
N GLY A 550 -33.87 -27.60 5.09
CA GLY A 550 -34.76 -26.43 5.21
C GLY A 550 -34.91 -25.59 3.95
N ASN A 551 -34.33 -26.00 2.80
CA ASN A 551 -34.42 -25.18 1.59
C ASN A 551 -35.83 -25.22 0.97
N GLU A 552 -36.56 -24.11 1.04
CA GLU A 552 -37.95 -24.02 0.58
C GLU A 552 -38.10 -24.23 -0.93
N THR A 553 -37.19 -23.67 -1.74
CA THR A 553 -37.20 -23.79 -3.21
C THR A 553 -37.18 -25.27 -3.62
N LEU A 554 -36.21 -26.02 -3.12
CA LEU A 554 -36.05 -27.46 -3.41
C LEU A 554 -37.26 -28.27 -2.92
N ILE A 555 -37.73 -28.01 -1.70
CA ILE A 555 -38.91 -28.67 -1.13
C ILE A 555 -40.15 -28.44 -2.02
N ASN A 556 -40.35 -27.22 -2.48
CA ASN A 556 -41.49 -26.87 -3.33
C ASN A 556 -41.39 -27.51 -4.72
N THR A 557 -40.19 -27.56 -5.31
CA THR A 557 -39.95 -28.26 -6.59
C THR A 557 -40.24 -29.75 -6.47
N MET A 558 -39.74 -30.41 -5.43
CA MET A 558 -40.05 -31.84 -5.20
C MET A 558 -41.56 -32.07 -5.03
N LYS A 559 -42.25 -31.21 -4.26
CA LYS A 559 -43.72 -31.28 -4.10
C LYS A 559 -44.48 -31.03 -5.39
N LYS A 560 -43.94 -30.28 -6.35
CA LYS A 560 -44.55 -30.03 -7.66
C LYS A 560 -44.51 -31.28 -8.53
N PHE A 561 -43.39 -32.00 -8.54
CA PHE A 561 -43.15 -33.10 -9.48
C PHE A 561 -43.39 -34.51 -8.93
N MET A 562 -43.22 -34.73 -7.63
CA MET A 562 -43.29 -36.06 -7.00
C MET A 562 -44.66 -36.39 -6.38
N LYS A 563 -45.73 -35.70 -6.79
CA LYS A 563 -47.10 -35.97 -6.32
C LYS A 563 -47.66 -37.29 -6.81
#